data_AF-A0A6H1RAK6-F1
#
_entry.id   AF-A0A6H1RAK6-F1
#
_cell.length_a   1.000
_cell.length_b   1.000
_cell.length_c   1.000
_cell.angle_alpha   90.00
_cell.angle_beta   90.00
_cell.angle_gamma   90.00
#
_symmetry.space_group_name_H-M   'P 1'
#
loop_
_entity.id
_entity.type
_entity.pdbx_description
1 polymer ?
#
loop_
_entity_poly.entity_id
_entity_poly.type
_entity_poly.pdbx_seq_one_letter_code
_entity_poly.pdbx_strand_id
1 'polypeptide(L)'
;MAEVRRFAVSGLEEAARKAGRRRGKLLIGALDETGQQKKGEATAGVKRQHMGCAGRVENGLNTVHLSYVREGVGHALIGFRQWIPEEHITDPVQSLRSALPGDLKFRTKGQLAIDICTTVAADGIRPDFYCGDEVYGSCTELREHFETDKQAYVLRVQKNFRITLPSRTVLSAAAAVKTLLKRKRQWEIRSAGKGSKGDRWYAWAWIATASPRHYLLIRKHLRTGELAFHYCFVPDRTSSSGRWCVCCWRRIVSRRSPTAHTGSGRACARLTCPVQVIG
;
A
#
# COMPACT_ATOMS: atom_id res chain seq x y z
N MET A 1 14.57 -0.31 16.18
CA MET A 1 13.53 -0.79 15.24
C MET A 1 13.96 -1.98 14.39
N ALA A 2 15.21 -2.07 13.91
CA ALA A 2 15.67 -3.18 13.08
C ALA A 2 15.47 -4.58 13.74
N GLU A 3 15.66 -4.70 15.05
CA GLU A 3 15.45 -5.96 15.78
C GLU A 3 13.97 -6.39 15.80
N VAL A 4 13.06 -5.48 16.15
CA VAL A 4 11.61 -5.72 16.13
C VAL A 4 11.15 -6.14 14.73
N ARG A 5 11.69 -5.48 13.70
CA ARG A 5 11.39 -5.80 12.31
C ARG A 5 11.83 -7.21 11.92
N ARG A 6 13.09 -7.54 12.23
CA ARG A 6 13.66 -8.87 11.96
C ARG A 6 12.88 -9.95 12.68
N PHE A 7 12.51 -9.73 13.95
CA PHE A 7 11.68 -10.66 14.73
C PHE A 7 10.29 -10.88 14.12
N ALA A 8 9.60 -9.81 13.72
CA ALA A 8 8.27 -9.92 13.11
C ALA A 8 8.32 -10.68 11.77
N VAL A 9 9.31 -10.38 10.93
CA VAL A 9 9.50 -11.07 9.65
C VAL A 9 9.90 -12.53 9.87
N SER A 10 10.85 -12.82 10.76
CA SER A 10 11.27 -14.20 11.04
C SER A 10 10.12 -15.05 11.58
N GLY A 11 9.27 -14.49 12.45
CA GLY A 11 8.09 -15.17 12.96
C GLY A 11 7.08 -15.52 11.85
N LEU A 12 6.83 -14.61 10.91
CA LEU A 12 5.95 -14.86 9.76
C LEU A 12 6.55 -15.87 8.78
N GLU A 13 7.86 -15.82 8.54
CA GLU A 13 8.57 -16.81 7.73
C GLU A 13 8.55 -18.20 8.36
N GLU A 14 8.72 -18.29 9.68
CA GLU A 14 8.64 -19.55 10.42
C GLU A 14 7.21 -20.11 10.39
N ALA A 15 6.20 -19.29 10.59
CA ALA A 15 4.80 -19.69 10.47
C ALA A 15 4.47 -20.18 9.04
N ALA A 16 5.03 -19.54 8.02
CA ALA A 16 4.90 -19.98 6.63
C ALA A 16 5.55 -21.35 6.41
N ARG A 17 6.73 -21.59 7.00
CA ARG A 17 7.45 -22.86 6.95
C ARG A 17 6.66 -23.98 7.64
N LYS A 18 6.21 -23.76 8.88
CA LYS A 18 5.41 -24.73 9.66
C LYS A 18 4.13 -25.13 8.95
N ALA A 19 3.50 -24.19 8.24
CA ALA A 19 2.27 -24.46 7.51
C ALA A 19 2.48 -25.18 6.15
N GLY A 20 3.72 -25.56 5.78
CA GLY A 20 4.02 -26.19 4.49
C GLY A 20 3.85 -25.25 3.28
N ARG A 21 3.81 -23.93 3.50
CA ARG A 21 3.34 -22.93 2.52
C ARG A 21 4.45 -22.31 1.65
N ARG A 22 5.60 -22.96 1.53
CA ARG A 22 6.81 -22.37 0.92
C ARG A 22 6.73 -22.16 -0.60
N ARG A 23 5.97 -22.97 -1.34
CA ARG A 23 5.89 -22.86 -2.82
C ARG A 23 4.74 -21.98 -3.28
N GLY A 24 5.09 -20.80 -3.80
CA GLY A 24 4.18 -19.91 -4.52
C GLY A 24 3.25 -19.09 -3.63
N LYS A 25 3.75 -18.41 -2.61
CA LYS A 25 2.97 -17.42 -1.87
C LYS A 25 3.72 -16.11 -1.84
N LEU A 26 3.03 -15.03 -2.19
CA LEU A 26 3.65 -13.72 -2.39
C LEU A 26 4.01 -13.04 -1.07
N LEU A 27 5.12 -12.32 -1.10
CA LEU A 27 5.57 -11.34 -0.11
C LEU A 27 5.20 -9.95 -0.60
N ILE A 28 4.42 -9.22 0.19
CA ILE A 28 3.88 -7.92 -0.22
C ILE A 28 4.27 -6.88 0.82
N GLY A 29 4.87 -5.77 0.37
CA GLY A 29 5.07 -4.58 1.18
C GLY A 29 3.90 -3.62 0.95
N ALA A 30 2.96 -3.51 1.90
CA ALA A 30 1.81 -2.61 1.76
C ALA A 30 2.09 -1.28 2.48
N LEU A 31 2.19 -0.20 1.70
CA LEU A 31 2.24 1.17 2.16
C LEU A 31 0.83 1.68 2.39
N ASP A 32 0.58 2.22 3.57
CA ASP A 32 -0.70 2.78 3.95
C ASP A 32 -0.52 3.95 4.93
N GLU A 33 -1.51 4.82 4.98
CA GLU A 33 -1.56 5.95 5.89
C GLU A 33 -2.63 5.72 6.95
N THR A 34 -2.36 6.13 8.18
CA THR A 34 -3.40 6.18 9.21
C THR A 34 -3.43 7.55 9.86
N GLY A 35 -4.63 8.10 9.93
CA GLY A 35 -4.92 9.31 10.66
C GLY A 35 -5.41 8.97 12.06
N GLN A 36 -4.78 9.50 13.11
CA GLN A 36 -5.34 9.45 14.45
C GLN A 36 -5.84 10.83 14.88
N GLN A 37 -7.13 10.89 15.22
CA GLN A 37 -7.75 12.11 15.72
C GLN A 37 -7.14 12.47 17.07
N LYS A 38 -6.84 13.76 17.24
CA LYS A 38 -6.38 14.33 18.49
C LYS A 38 -7.25 15.52 18.87
N LYS A 39 -7.43 15.71 20.17
CA LYS A 39 -8.04 16.91 20.74
C LYS A 39 -6.90 17.83 21.21
N GLY A 40 -6.82 19.03 20.67
CA GLY A 40 -5.76 20.01 20.96
C GLY A 40 -4.69 20.12 19.88
N GLU A 41 -3.82 21.12 20.03
CA GLU A 41 -2.78 21.51 19.05
C GLU A 41 -1.35 21.25 19.57
N ALA A 42 -1.21 20.82 20.83
CA ALA A 42 0.08 20.65 21.49
C ALA A 42 0.85 19.39 21.06
N THR A 43 0.26 18.50 20.25
CA THR A 43 0.94 17.29 19.77
C THR A 43 1.63 17.57 18.44
N ALA A 44 2.93 17.26 18.37
CA ALA A 44 3.72 17.35 17.15
C ALA A 44 2.99 16.69 15.96
N GLY A 45 2.97 17.35 14.81
CA GLY A 45 2.39 16.82 13.57
C GLY A 45 0.86 16.78 13.50
N VAL A 46 0.15 17.36 14.47
CA VAL A 46 -1.30 17.46 14.44
C VAL A 46 -1.73 18.58 13.50
N LYS A 47 -2.53 18.24 12.48
CA LYS A 47 -3.10 19.21 11.53
C LYS A 47 -4.55 18.88 11.20
N ARG A 48 -5.33 19.91 10.87
CA ARG A 48 -6.66 19.77 10.28
C ARG A 48 -6.53 19.16 8.88
N GLN A 49 -6.87 17.88 8.77
CA GLN A 49 -6.79 17.12 7.51
C GLN A 49 -8.00 16.20 7.36
N HIS A 50 -8.29 15.80 6.14
CA HIS A 50 -9.37 14.84 5.89
C HIS A 50 -8.99 13.50 6.50
N MET A 51 -9.66 13.13 7.60
CA MET A 51 -9.41 11.87 8.29
C MET A 51 -10.40 10.83 7.81
N GLY A 52 -9.90 9.79 7.13
CA GLY A 52 -10.72 8.66 6.67
C GLY A 52 -11.47 7.97 7.83
N CYS A 53 -10.89 7.94 9.03
CA CYS A 53 -11.53 7.39 10.23
C CYS A 53 -12.70 8.25 10.78
N ALA A 54 -12.65 9.56 10.57
CA ALA A 54 -13.66 10.51 11.06
C ALA A 54 -14.67 10.92 9.97
N GLY A 55 -14.38 10.64 8.69
CA GLY A 55 -15.19 11.03 7.54
C GLY A 55 -15.30 12.55 7.33
N ARG A 56 -14.46 13.33 8.02
CA ARG A 56 -14.49 14.80 8.08
C ARG A 56 -13.06 15.35 8.17
N VAL A 57 -12.91 16.65 7.87
CA VAL A 57 -11.67 17.38 8.18
C VAL A 57 -11.61 17.54 9.69
N GLU A 58 -10.67 16.84 10.31
CA GLU A 58 -10.51 16.82 11.76
C GLU A 58 -9.04 17.03 12.13
N ASN A 59 -8.79 17.45 13.36
CA ASN A 59 -7.43 17.67 13.83
C ASN A 59 -6.79 16.33 14.20
N GLY A 60 -5.65 15.99 13.59
CA GLY A 60 -5.00 14.72 13.89
C GLY A 60 -3.65 14.54 13.22
N LEU A 61 -2.96 13.50 13.67
CA LEU A 61 -1.65 13.10 13.17
C LEU A 61 -1.82 12.11 12.03
N ASN A 62 -0.89 12.15 11.07
CA ASN A 62 -0.78 11.13 10.04
C ASN A 62 0.51 10.35 10.23
N THR A 63 0.43 9.03 10.16
CA THR A 63 1.59 8.16 10.15
C THR A 63 1.58 7.30 8.90
N VAL A 64 2.71 7.30 8.20
CA VAL A 64 3.00 6.42 7.07
C VAL A 64 3.50 5.10 7.63
N HIS A 65 2.88 4.00 7.21
CA HIS A 65 3.20 2.66 7.66
C HIS A 65 3.59 1.76 6.49
N LEU A 66 4.50 0.83 6.76
CA LEU A 66 4.77 -0.30 5.89
C LEU A 66 4.41 -1.59 6.62
N SER A 67 3.48 -2.34 6.02
CA SER A 67 3.11 -3.69 6.45
C SER A 67 3.82 -4.74 5.60
N TYR A 68 4.42 -5.72 6.25
CA TYR A 68 4.88 -6.95 5.63
C TYR A 68 3.73 -7.94 5.62
N VAL A 69 3.29 -8.34 4.43
CA VAL A 69 2.19 -9.27 4.27
C VAL A 69 2.72 -10.54 3.63
N ARG A 70 2.55 -11.66 4.33
CA ARG A 70 2.80 -13.00 3.79
C ARG A 70 1.49 -13.62 3.38
N GLU A 71 1.30 -13.83 2.07
CA GLU A 71 0.06 -14.36 1.53
C GLU A 71 -0.38 -15.64 2.26
N GLY A 72 -1.60 -15.61 2.77
CA GLY A 72 -2.21 -16.74 3.47
C GLY A 72 -1.69 -17.01 4.88
N VAL A 73 -0.63 -16.37 5.36
CA VAL A 73 -0.06 -16.58 6.70
C VAL A 73 -0.49 -15.47 7.64
N GLY A 74 -0.20 -14.22 7.30
CA GLY A 74 -0.46 -13.08 8.18
C GLY A 74 0.22 -11.81 7.68
N HIS A 75 0.17 -10.77 8.50
CA HIS A 75 0.83 -9.50 8.24
C HIS A 75 1.38 -8.91 9.54
N ALA A 76 2.41 -8.08 9.43
CA ALA A 76 2.98 -7.34 10.55
C ALA A 76 3.45 -5.96 10.10
N LEU A 77 3.36 -4.96 10.98
CA LEU A 77 3.94 -3.65 10.74
C LEU A 77 5.47 -3.74 10.89
N ILE A 78 6.18 -3.38 9.83
CA ILE A 78 7.64 -3.47 9.75
C ILE A 78 8.31 -2.11 9.62
N GLY A 79 7.55 -1.03 9.54
CA GLY A 79 8.09 0.33 9.52
C GLY A 79 6.99 1.36 9.70
N PHE A 80 7.33 2.47 10.34
CA PHE A 80 6.46 3.63 10.39
C PHE A 80 7.28 4.91 10.51
N ARG A 81 6.71 6.01 10.02
CA ARG A 81 7.18 7.38 10.23
C ARG A 81 5.98 8.29 10.41
N GLN A 82 6.09 9.23 11.33
CA GLN A 82 5.10 10.28 11.46
C GLN A 82 5.33 11.33 10.38
N TRP A 83 4.26 11.74 9.70
CA TRP A 83 4.31 12.88 8.82
C TRP A 83 4.10 14.16 9.63
N ILE A 84 5.05 15.09 9.52
CA ILE A 84 5.03 16.37 10.19
C ILE A 84 4.79 17.47 9.13
N PRO A 85 3.78 18.33 9.30
CA PRO A 85 3.57 19.48 8.42
C PRO A 85 4.77 20.43 8.43
N GLU A 86 5.08 21.01 7.28
CA GLU A 86 6.19 21.96 7.10
C GLU A 86 6.09 23.15 8.07
N GLU A 87 4.88 23.68 8.25
CA GLU A 87 4.58 24.79 9.16
C GLU A 87 5.01 24.52 10.62
N HIS A 88 4.96 23.27 11.11
CA HIS A 88 5.42 22.93 12.47
C HIS A 88 6.95 22.89 12.57
N ILE A 89 7.65 22.70 11.44
CA ILE A 89 9.11 22.62 11.36
C ILE A 89 9.69 24.03 11.19
N THR A 90 9.07 24.85 10.34
CA THR A 90 9.55 26.21 10.03
C THR A 90 9.23 27.22 11.11
N ASP A 91 8.19 27.01 11.92
CA ASP A 91 7.85 27.87 13.06
C ASP A 91 8.69 27.49 14.29
N PRO A 92 9.65 28.33 14.73
CA PRO A 92 10.53 28.03 15.86
C PRO A 92 9.76 27.83 17.17
N VAL A 93 8.63 28.53 17.36
CA VAL A 93 7.82 28.44 18.58
C VAL A 93 7.06 27.12 18.60
N GLN A 94 6.47 26.71 17.49
CA GLN A 94 5.78 25.42 17.41
C GLN A 94 6.74 24.24 17.44
N SER A 95 7.90 24.36 16.79
CA SER A 95 8.95 23.34 16.80
C SER A 95 9.46 23.09 18.22
N LEU A 96 9.72 24.17 18.99
CA LEU A 96 10.12 24.07 20.39
C LEU A 96 9.02 23.48 21.27
N ARG A 97 7.77 23.95 21.12
CA ARG A 97 6.61 23.43 21.88
C ARG A 97 6.33 21.96 21.61
N SER A 98 6.58 21.51 20.39
CA SER A 98 6.36 20.14 19.94
C SER A 98 7.57 19.23 20.18
N ALA A 99 8.66 19.75 20.77
CA ALA A 99 9.92 19.05 20.98
C ALA A 99 10.46 18.35 19.72
N LEU A 100 10.35 19.01 18.55
CA LEU A 100 10.88 18.48 17.30
C LEU A 100 12.42 18.51 17.31
N PRO A 101 13.09 17.52 16.69
CA PRO A 101 14.53 17.58 16.49
C PRO A 101 14.94 18.82 15.70
N GLY A 102 16.00 19.52 16.13
CA GLY A 102 16.43 20.77 15.51
C GLY A 102 16.96 20.63 14.07
N ASP A 103 17.31 19.42 13.64
CA ASP A 103 17.73 19.06 12.29
C ASP A 103 16.61 18.45 11.45
N LEU A 104 15.38 18.36 11.97
CA LEU A 104 14.24 17.79 11.27
C LEU A 104 13.91 18.64 10.04
N LYS A 105 14.00 18.01 8.86
CA LYS A 105 13.60 18.62 7.59
C LYS A 105 12.21 18.14 7.19
N PHE A 106 11.45 19.00 6.54
CA PHE A 106 10.16 18.60 5.96
C PHE A 106 10.37 17.48 4.95
N ARG A 107 9.47 16.49 4.99
CA ARG A 107 9.43 15.36 4.06
C ARG A 107 8.00 15.12 3.63
N THR A 108 7.82 14.92 2.33
CA THR A 108 6.52 14.47 1.81
C THR A 108 6.25 13.03 2.25
N LYS A 109 4.99 12.60 2.21
CA LYS A 109 4.63 11.22 2.58
C LYS A 109 5.28 10.19 1.65
N GLY A 110 5.47 10.53 0.37
CA GLY A 110 6.23 9.72 -0.59
C GLY A 110 7.70 9.58 -0.18
N GLN A 111 8.35 10.67 0.24
CA GLN A 111 9.73 10.62 0.74
C GLN A 111 9.84 9.81 2.03
N LEU A 112 8.88 9.94 2.95
CA LEU A 112 8.83 9.08 4.15
C LEU A 112 8.67 7.59 3.78
N ALA A 113 7.90 7.27 2.75
CA ALA A 113 7.80 5.91 2.25
C ALA A 113 9.13 5.42 1.66
N ILE A 114 9.85 6.24 0.90
CA ILE A 114 11.21 5.93 0.41
C ILE A 114 12.14 5.65 1.60
N ASP A 115 12.16 6.50 2.62
CA ASP A 115 13.01 6.32 3.79
C ASP A 115 12.71 5.01 4.53
N ILE A 116 11.42 4.70 4.72
CA ILE A 116 10.98 3.43 5.33
C ILE A 116 11.45 2.25 4.48
N CYS A 117 11.15 2.26 3.18
CA CYS A 117 11.53 1.20 2.25
C CYS A 117 13.04 0.99 2.20
N THR A 118 13.83 2.06 2.12
CA THR A 118 15.30 2.03 2.15
C THR A 118 15.81 1.40 3.43
N THR A 119 15.22 1.73 4.58
CA THR A 119 15.63 1.14 5.86
C THR A 119 15.28 -0.35 5.94
N VAL A 120 14.08 -0.74 5.47
CA VAL A 120 13.67 -2.16 5.38
C VAL A 120 14.60 -2.93 4.47
N ALA A 121 15.00 -2.28 3.38
CA ALA A 121 15.89 -2.84 2.40
C ALA A 121 17.31 -3.03 2.96
N ALA A 122 17.82 -2.07 3.73
CA ALA A 122 19.08 -2.22 4.46
C ALA A 122 19.04 -3.38 5.47
N ASP A 123 17.88 -3.64 6.09
CA ASP A 123 17.65 -4.78 6.99
C ASP A 123 17.53 -6.15 6.25
N GLY A 124 17.75 -6.18 4.93
CA GLY A 124 17.76 -7.41 4.12
C GLY A 124 16.38 -7.94 3.73
N ILE A 125 15.31 -7.20 4.01
CA ILE A 125 13.94 -7.62 3.69
C ILE A 125 13.59 -7.09 2.29
N ARG A 126 13.23 -7.99 1.38
CA ARG A 126 12.77 -7.66 0.02
C ARG A 126 11.44 -8.35 -0.28
N PRO A 127 10.31 -7.62 -0.25
CA PRO A 127 9.05 -8.13 -0.74
C PRO A 127 9.10 -8.43 -2.25
N ASP A 128 8.25 -9.34 -2.72
CA ASP A 128 8.10 -9.62 -4.14
C ASP A 128 7.61 -8.37 -4.89
N PHE A 129 6.75 -7.58 -4.27
CA PHE A 129 6.36 -6.26 -4.74
C PHE A 129 5.87 -5.36 -3.60
N TYR A 130 5.93 -4.06 -3.81
CA TYR A 130 5.27 -3.07 -2.95
C TYR A 130 3.91 -2.67 -3.53
N CYS A 131 2.93 -2.41 -2.67
CA CYS A 131 1.68 -1.80 -3.06
C CYS A 131 1.34 -0.59 -2.20
N GLY A 132 0.53 0.31 -2.76
CA GLY A 132 0.17 1.55 -2.12
C GLY A 132 -1.03 2.19 -2.82
N ASP A 133 -1.66 3.10 -2.11
CA ASP A 133 -2.78 3.88 -2.60
C ASP A 133 -2.35 5.00 -3.59
N GLU A 134 -3.28 5.90 -3.87
CA GLU A 134 -3.11 6.97 -4.85
C GLU A 134 -2.10 8.03 -4.43
N VAL A 135 -1.87 8.23 -3.13
CA VAL A 135 -0.88 9.18 -2.63
C VAL A 135 0.52 8.72 -3.04
N TYR A 136 0.81 7.43 -2.85
CA TYR A 136 2.07 6.83 -3.23
C TYR A 136 2.22 6.71 -4.74
N GLY A 137 1.16 6.29 -5.44
CA GLY A 137 1.23 6.16 -6.90
C GLY A 137 1.30 7.48 -7.65
N SER A 138 0.95 8.61 -7.03
CA SER A 138 1.17 9.95 -7.60
C SER A 138 2.61 10.46 -7.38
N CYS A 139 3.35 9.89 -6.43
CA CYS A 139 4.75 10.27 -6.15
C CYS A 139 5.72 9.70 -7.19
N THR A 140 6.27 10.56 -8.05
CA THR A 140 7.24 10.15 -9.07
C THR A 140 8.55 9.67 -8.46
N GLU A 141 9.08 10.37 -7.46
CA GLU A 141 10.32 9.99 -6.75
C GLU A 141 10.24 8.57 -6.19
N LEU A 142 9.08 8.16 -5.64
CA LEU A 142 8.89 6.81 -5.11
C LEU A 142 8.93 5.75 -6.21
N ARG A 143 8.32 6.04 -7.37
CA ARG A 143 8.35 5.12 -8.53
C ARG A 143 9.77 4.97 -9.07
N GLU A 144 10.47 6.08 -9.24
CA GLU A 144 11.87 6.10 -9.70
C GLU A 144 12.80 5.37 -8.73
N HIS A 145 12.60 5.53 -7.42
CA HIS A 145 13.33 4.79 -6.40
C HIS A 145 13.14 3.28 -6.55
N PHE A 146 11.89 2.80 -6.67
CA PHE A 146 11.64 1.37 -6.88
C PHE A 146 12.19 0.87 -8.22
N GLU A 147 12.10 1.64 -9.28
CA GLU A 147 12.63 1.27 -10.61
C GLU A 147 14.16 1.17 -10.61
N THR A 148 14.83 2.10 -9.95
CA THR A 148 16.30 2.11 -9.76
C THR A 148 16.75 0.86 -9.00
N ASP A 149 16.04 0.51 -7.94
CA ASP A 149 16.33 -0.66 -7.11
C ASP A 149 15.84 -1.98 -7.73
N LYS A 150 15.25 -1.94 -8.94
CA LYS A 150 14.61 -3.08 -9.61
C LYS A 150 13.58 -3.78 -8.72
N GLN A 151 12.92 -3.01 -7.86
CA GLN A 151 11.87 -3.49 -6.97
C GLN A 151 10.51 -3.37 -7.66
N ALA A 152 9.78 -4.49 -7.79
CA ALA A 152 8.46 -4.46 -8.39
C ALA A 152 7.46 -3.68 -7.51
N TYR A 153 6.50 -3.00 -8.14
CA TYR A 153 5.43 -2.31 -7.43
C TYR A 153 4.08 -2.37 -8.16
N VAL A 154 3.02 -2.14 -7.40
CA VAL A 154 1.63 -1.97 -7.85
C VAL A 154 1.03 -0.80 -7.07
N LEU A 155 1.05 0.40 -7.64
CA LEU A 155 0.59 1.61 -6.98
C LEU A 155 -0.70 2.11 -7.63
N ARG A 156 -1.68 2.52 -6.83
CA ARG A 156 -2.92 3.10 -7.37
C ARG A 156 -2.61 4.47 -7.99
N VAL A 157 -3.22 4.79 -9.13
CA VAL A 157 -3.04 6.07 -9.82
C VAL A 157 -4.38 6.70 -10.18
N GLN A 158 -4.37 8.01 -10.40
CA GLN A 158 -5.55 8.77 -10.80
C GLN A 158 -6.02 8.42 -12.22
N LYS A 159 -7.29 8.69 -12.50
CA LYS A 159 -7.90 8.49 -13.83
C LYS A 159 -7.25 9.31 -14.95
N ASN A 160 -6.65 10.45 -14.61
CA ASN A 160 -5.95 11.36 -15.53
C ASN A 160 -4.46 11.00 -15.70
N PHE A 161 -3.95 10.00 -14.96
CA PHE A 161 -2.56 9.56 -15.06
C PHE A 161 -2.21 9.19 -16.49
N ARG A 162 -1.13 9.75 -17.02
CA ARG A 162 -0.77 9.60 -18.43
C ARG A 162 0.13 8.39 -18.62
N ILE A 163 -0.22 7.55 -19.58
CA ILE A 163 0.61 6.43 -20.02
C ILE A 163 0.93 6.58 -21.51
N THR A 164 2.15 6.22 -21.88
CA THR A 164 2.54 6.08 -23.29
C THR A 164 2.24 4.65 -23.71
N LEU A 165 1.50 4.47 -24.78
CA LEU A 165 1.20 3.15 -25.37
C LEU A 165 2.35 2.67 -26.26
N PRO A 166 2.41 1.36 -26.61
CA PRO A 166 3.36 0.85 -27.61
C PRO A 166 3.31 1.59 -28.95
N SER A 167 2.15 2.14 -29.33
CA SER A 167 1.98 2.99 -30.51
C SER A 167 2.59 4.40 -30.39
N ARG A 168 3.31 4.69 -29.30
CA ARG A 168 3.82 6.02 -28.89
C ARG A 168 2.75 7.07 -28.60
N THR A 169 1.47 6.71 -28.66
CA THR A 169 0.37 7.59 -28.28
C THR A 169 0.33 7.75 -26.75
N VAL A 170 0.25 9.00 -26.27
CA VAL A 170 0.07 9.30 -24.84
C VAL A 170 -1.41 9.49 -24.53
N LEU A 171 -1.95 8.65 -23.67
CA LEU A 171 -3.35 8.72 -23.22
C LEU A 171 -3.43 8.80 -21.70
N SER A 172 -4.49 9.41 -21.17
CA SER A 172 -4.84 9.22 -19.77
C SER A 172 -5.31 7.79 -19.52
N ALA A 173 -5.18 7.29 -18.30
CA ALA A 173 -5.63 5.95 -17.91
C ALA A 173 -7.11 5.73 -18.26
N ALA A 174 -7.96 6.73 -18.02
CA ALA A 174 -9.36 6.69 -18.41
C ALA A 174 -9.57 6.64 -19.94
N ALA A 175 -8.80 7.43 -20.71
CA ALA A 175 -8.88 7.41 -22.17
C ALA A 175 -8.39 6.07 -22.74
N ALA A 176 -7.33 5.50 -22.19
CA ALA A 176 -6.81 4.19 -22.58
C ALA A 176 -7.87 3.08 -22.43
N VAL A 177 -8.63 3.08 -21.32
CA VAL A 177 -9.76 2.15 -21.14
C VAL A 177 -10.82 2.34 -22.21
N LYS A 178 -11.25 3.58 -22.49
CA LYS A 178 -12.27 3.86 -23.52
C LYS A 178 -11.82 3.44 -24.92
N THR A 179 -10.54 3.61 -25.24
CA THR A 179 -9.98 3.32 -26.56
C THR A 179 -9.71 1.82 -26.74
N LEU A 180 -9.12 1.16 -25.76
CA LEU A 180 -8.58 -0.20 -25.89
C LEU A 180 -9.51 -1.29 -25.33
N LEU A 181 -10.32 -0.99 -24.31
CA LEU A 181 -11.14 -1.97 -23.59
C LEU A 181 -12.63 -1.92 -23.98
N LYS A 182 -12.91 -1.88 -25.28
CA LYS A 182 -14.27 -1.78 -25.84
C LYS A 182 -15.08 -3.08 -25.77
N ARG A 183 -14.42 -4.24 -25.75
CA ARG A 183 -15.08 -5.55 -25.82
C ARG A 183 -15.15 -6.20 -24.44
N LYS A 184 -16.29 -6.83 -24.10
CA LYS A 184 -16.48 -7.53 -22.81
C LYS A 184 -15.43 -8.63 -22.56
N ARG A 185 -14.98 -9.33 -23.61
CA ARG A 185 -13.97 -10.41 -23.53
C ARG A 185 -12.58 -9.96 -23.06
N GLN A 186 -12.32 -8.66 -23.02
CA GLN A 186 -11.05 -8.10 -22.54
C GLN A 186 -11.03 -7.95 -21.01
N TRP A 187 -12.16 -8.20 -20.35
CA TRP A 187 -12.31 -8.14 -18.92
C TRP A 187 -12.41 -9.55 -18.34
N GLU A 188 -11.64 -9.81 -17.30
CA GLU A 188 -11.70 -11.06 -16.56
C GLU A 188 -12.35 -10.85 -15.19
N ILE A 189 -13.42 -11.60 -14.93
CA ILE A 189 -14.13 -11.50 -13.64
C ILE A 189 -13.41 -12.38 -12.63
N ARG A 190 -12.99 -11.76 -11.53
CA ARG A 190 -12.35 -12.46 -10.42
C ARG A 190 -12.63 -11.77 -9.09
N SER A 191 -12.57 -12.54 -8.01
CA SER A 191 -12.59 -12.00 -6.64
C SER A 191 -11.37 -11.07 -6.42
N ALA A 192 -11.44 -10.16 -5.46
CA ALA A 192 -10.29 -9.42 -4.92
C ALA A 192 -10.04 -9.80 -3.46
N GLY A 193 -10.44 -11.03 -3.09
CA GLY A 193 -10.40 -11.54 -1.73
C GLY A 193 -11.72 -11.40 -0.96
N LYS A 194 -11.73 -11.97 0.24
CA LYS A 194 -12.84 -11.88 1.20
C LYS A 194 -12.84 -10.50 1.85
N GLY A 195 -13.91 -9.74 1.64
CA GLY A 195 -14.21 -8.55 2.43
C GLY A 195 -15.03 -8.91 3.68
N SER A 196 -15.30 -7.91 4.51
CA SER A 196 -16.21 -8.01 5.66
C SER A 196 -17.65 -8.40 5.29
N LYS A 197 -18.03 -8.33 4.00
CA LYS A 197 -19.35 -8.67 3.46
C LYS A 197 -19.32 -9.83 2.44
N GLY A 198 -18.26 -10.66 2.46
CA GLY A 198 -18.07 -11.75 1.51
C GLY A 198 -17.10 -11.43 0.38
N ASP A 199 -17.01 -12.31 -0.62
CA ASP A 199 -16.06 -12.19 -1.74
C ASP A 199 -16.36 -10.95 -2.59
N ARG A 200 -15.33 -10.11 -2.80
CA ARG A 200 -15.48 -8.89 -3.59
C ARG A 200 -15.15 -9.18 -5.05
N TRP A 201 -16.17 -9.39 -5.87
CA TRP A 201 -15.99 -9.67 -7.29
C TRP A 201 -15.82 -8.39 -8.12
N TYR A 202 -14.78 -8.35 -8.95
CA TYR A 202 -14.46 -7.25 -9.84
C TYR A 202 -14.13 -7.78 -11.24
N ALA A 203 -14.35 -6.95 -12.25
CA ALA A 203 -13.80 -7.20 -13.57
C ALA A 203 -12.41 -6.55 -13.65
N TRP A 204 -11.44 -7.28 -14.16
CA TRP A 204 -10.06 -6.85 -14.25
C TRP A 204 -9.62 -6.81 -15.71
N ALA A 205 -8.82 -5.82 -16.06
CA ALA A 205 -8.17 -5.73 -17.36
C ALA A 205 -6.77 -5.13 -17.17
N TRP A 206 -5.90 -5.33 -18.15
CA TRP A 206 -4.57 -4.76 -18.13
C TRP A 206 -4.25 -4.18 -19.51
N ILE A 207 -3.46 -3.12 -19.52
CA ILE A 207 -3.01 -2.43 -20.73
C ILE A 207 -1.49 -2.37 -20.66
N ALA A 208 -0.83 -2.90 -21.69
CA ALA A 208 0.61 -2.74 -21.86
C ALA A 208 0.95 -1.28 -22.20
N THR A 209 2.07 -0.80 -21.66
CA THR A 209 2.59 0.53 -21.99
C THR A 209 3.73 0.42 -23.01
N ALA A 210 4.33 1.55 -23.39
CA ALA A 210 5.49 1.60 -24.27
C ALA A 210 6.70 0.86 -23.68
N SER A 211 6.79 0.79 -22.34
CA SER A 211 7.83 0.01 -21.68
C SER A 211 7.32 -1.42 -21.43
N PRO A 212 8.10 -2.46 -21.78
CA PRO A 212 7.73 -3.85 -21.52
C PRO A 212 7.73 -4.21 -20.04
N ARG A 213 8.18 -3.30 -19.18
CA ARG A 213 8.20 -3.45 -17.72
C ARG A 213 7.01 -2.80 -17.04
N HIS A 214 6.28 -1.94 -17.76
CA HIS A 214 5.21 -1.14 -17.19
C HIS A 214 3.85 -1.53 -17.73
N TYR A 215 2.90 -1.64 -16.80
CA TYR A 215 1.54 -2.08 -17.09
C TYR A 215 0.54 -1.23 -16.33
N LEU A 216 -0.58 -0.91 -16.97
CA LEU A 216 -1.73 -0.32 -16.31
C LEU A 216 -2.73 -1.44 -16.00
N LEU A 217 -2.95 -1.72 -14.71
CA LEU A 217 -3.96 -2.65 -14.22
C LEU A 217 -5.23 -1.90 -13.85
N ILE A 218 -6.35 -2.32 -14.42
CA ILE A 218 -7.66 -1.69 -14.24
C ILE A 218 -8.58 -2.65 -13.52
N ARG A 219 -9.17 -2.16 -12.42
CA ARG A 219 -10.24 -2.83 -11.69
C ARG A 219 -11.55 -2.11 -11.96
N LYS A 220 -12.58 -2.84 -12.34
CA LYS A 220 -13.94 -2.35 -12.57
C LYS A 220 -14.91 -3.00 -11.60
N HIS A 221 -15.67 -2.19 -10.87
CA HIS A 221 -16.76 -2.66 -10.02
C HIS A 221 -17.90 -3.22 -10.89
N LEU A 222 -18.34 -4.45 -10.60
CA LEU A 222 -19.34 -5.13 -11.44
C LEU A 222 -20.70 -4.42 -11.45
N ARG A 223 -21.13 -3.92 -10.28
CA ARG A 223 -22.42 -3.21 -10.14
C ARG A 223 -22.39 -1.74 -10.55
N THR A 224 -21.49 -0.94 -9.97
CA THR A 224 -21.42 0.51 -10.21
C THR A 224 -20.66 0.89 -11.48
N GLY A 225 -19.84 -0.01 -12.03
CA GLY A 225 -18.97 0.30 -13.17
C GLY A 225 -17.76 1.18 -12.83
N GLU A 226 -17.57 1.55 -11.56
CA GLU A 226 -16.46 2.39 -11.10
C GLU A 226 -15.11 1.76 -11.43
N LEU A 227 -14.18 2.58 -11.92
CA LEU A 227 -12.84 2.16 -12.32
C LEU A 227 -11.80 2.60 -11.30
N ALA A 228 -10.91 1.70 -10.92
CA ALA A 228 -9.69 1.98 -10.20
C ALA A 228 -8.49 1.57 -11.05
N PHE A 229 -7.48 2.44 -11.10
CA PHE A 229 -6.30 2.28 -11.93
C PHE A 229 -5.08 2.02 -11.05
N HIS A 230 -4.23 1.08 -11.45
CA HIS A 230 -2.98 0.79 -10.78
C HIS A 230 -1.86 0.75 -11.81
N TYR A 231 -0.79 1.48 -11.55
CA TYR A 231 0.41 1.46 -12.36
C TYR A 231 1.39 0.46 -11.75
N CYS A 232 1.83 -0.48 -12.58
CA CYS A 232 2.64 -1.61 -12.18
C CYS A 232 3.99 -1.56 -12.88
N PHE A 233 5.05 -1.81 -12.13
CA PHE A 233 6.39 -2.04 -12.66
C PHE A 233 6.86 -3.46 -12.32
N VAL A 234 7.37 -4.16 -13.33
CA VAL A 234 7.91 -5.51 -13.22
C VAL A 234 9.32 -5.52 -13.82
N PRO A 235 10.38 -5.75 -13.03
CA PRO A 235 11.75 -5.76 -13.51
C PRO A 235 12.04 -6.97 -14.42
N ASP A 236 12.99 -6.82 -15.35
CA ASP A 236 13.43 -7.91 -16.25
C ASP A 236 14.26 -8.95 -15.48
N ARG A 237 13.53 -9.93 -14.90
CA ARG A 237 13.92 -11.24 -14.34
C ARG A 237 15.06 -11.34 -13.31
N THR A 238 14.74 -12.04 -12.22
CA THR A 238 15.46 -13.25 -11.81
C THR A 238 14.60 -14.51 -12.10
N SER A 239 15.19 -15.41 -12.87
CA SER A 239 14.93 -16.86 -13.04
C SER A 239 13.66 -17.47 -12.40
N SER A 240 12.50 -17.26 -13.04
CA SER A 240 11.32 -18.18 -13.11
C SER A 240 10.05 -17.47 -13.65
N SER A 241 10.25 -16.38 -14.39
CA SER A 241 9.33 -15.24 -14.40
C SER A 241 8.63 -14.93 -15.72
N GLY A 242 8.51 -15.91 -16.62
CA GLY A 242 7.51 -15.85 -17.71
C GLY A 242 6.07 -16.03 -17.22
N ARG A 243 5.89 -16.47 -15.97
CA ARG A 243 4.59 -16.75 -15.35
C ARG A 243 4.21 -15.74 -14.26
N TRP A 244 4.97 -14.66 -14.07
CA TRP A 244 4.82 -13.77 -12.91
C TRP A 244 3.74 -12.69 -13.07
N CYS A 245 3.61 -12.05 -14.23
CA CYS A 245 2.52 -11.08 -14.44
C CYS A 245 1.14 -11.77 -14.43
N VAL A 246 1.07 -13.08 -14.77
CA VAL A 246 -0.15 -13.90 -14.72
C VAL A 246 -0.33 -14.62 -13.37
N CYS A 247 0.72 -15.04 -12.66
CA CYS A 247 0.58 -15.65 -11.33
C CYS A 247 0.40 -14.63 -10.21
N CYS A 248 1.05 -13.46 -10.29
CA CYS A 248 0.86 -12.36 -9.35
C CYS A 248 -0.55 -11.76 -9.54
N TRP A 249 -0.98 -11.56 -10.80
CA TRP A 249 -2.38 -11.25 -11.15
C TRP A 249 -3.36 -12.35 -10.70
N ARG A 250 -3.06 -13.65 -10.85
CA ARG A 250 -3.92 -14.72 -10.31
C ARG A 250 -3.98 -14.71 -8.78
N ARG A 251 -2.95 -14.29 -8.04
CA ARG A 251 -2.92 -14.36 -6.55
C ARG A 251 -3.33 -13.08 -5.83
N ILE A 252 -2.93 -11.90 -6.32
CA ILE A 252 -3.45 -10.57 -5.88
C ILE A 252 -4.98 -10.56 -5.91
N VAL A 253 -5.54 -11.28 -6.90
CA VAL A 253 -6.96 -11.37 -7.18
C VAL A 253 -7.56 -12.65 -6.51
N SER A 254 -6.90 -13.82 -6.52
CA SER A 254 -7.57 -15.05 -6.05
C SER A 254 -7.66 -15.31 -4.54
N ARG A 255 -6.89 -14.68 -3.62
CA ARG A 255 -7.17 -14.75 -2.16
C ARG A 255 -6.16 -13.98 -1.29
N ARG A 256 -6.71 -13.37 -0.22
CA ARG A 256 -6.06 -12.78 0.97
C ARG A 256 -5.03 -11.65 0.72
N SER A 257 -5.56 -10.47 0.41
CA SER A 257 -4.97 -9.20 0.84
C SER A 257 -5.85 -8.59 1.94
N PRO A 258 -5.34 -8.39 3.17
CA PRO A 258 -6.10 -7.72 4.22
C PRO A 258 -5.94 -6.21 4.02
N THR A 259 -6.78 -5.59 3.19
CA THR A 259 -6.98 -4.14 3.30
C THR A 259 -7.97 -3.89 4.42
N ALA A 260 -7.44 -3.38 5.53
CA ALA A 260 -8.17 -2.91 6.68
C ALA A 260 -9.10 -1.76 6.27
N HIS A 261 -10.39 -2.03 6.25
CA HIS A 261 -11.43 -1.01 6.37
C HIS A 261 -12.28 -1.40 7.57
N THR A 262 -11.83 -1.02 8.77
CA THR A 262 -12.70 -0.94 9.94
C THR A 262 -13.44 0.38 9.85
N GLY A 263 -14.69 0.30 9.37
CA GLY A 263 -15.66 1.37 9.47
C GLY A 263 -16.08 1.61 10.92
N SER A 264 -16.37 2.86 11.19
CA SER A 264 -16.90 3.47 12.40
C SER A 264 -18.03 2.71 13.12
N GLY A 265 -18.01 2.81 14.45
CA GLY A 265 -19.21 3.25 15.19
C GLY A 265 -19.70 2.35 16.32
N ARG A 266 -19.56 2.87 17.54
CA ARG A 266 -20.26 2.58 18.82
C ARG A 266 -19.62 1.52 19.75
N ALA A 267 -19.02 2.08 20.81
CA ALA A 267 -19.06 1.71 22.22
C ALA A 267 -19.41 0.26 22.60
N CYS A 268 -18.63 -0.38 23.47
CA CYS A 268 -18.71 -0.18 24.92
C CYS A 268 -17.66 -1.04 25.62
N ALA A 269 -17.16 -0.55 26.75
CA ALA A 269 -16.30 -1.28 27.66
C ALA A 269 -16.97 -2.55 28.20
N ARG A 270 -16.18 -3.62 28.37
CA ARG A 270 -16.16 -4.48 29.56
C ARG A 270 -14.97 -5.44 29.47
N LEU A 271 -13.96 -5.14 30.26
CA LEU A 271 -12.94 -6.07 30.71
C LEU A 271 -13.61 -7.09 31.64
N THR A 272 -13.53 -8.37 31.32
CA THR A 272 -13.51 -9.43 32.33
C THR A 272 -12.61 -10.55 31.82
N CYS A 273 -11.48 -10.72 32.50
CA CYS A 273 -10.69 -11.94 32.48
C CYS A 273 -11.55 -13.12 32.97
N PRO A 274 -11.17 -14.35 32.63
CA PRO A 274 -10.58 -15.15 33.68
C PRO A 274 -9.27 -15.80 33.25
N VAL A 275 -8.28 -15.60 34.10
CA VAL A 275 -7.12 -16.45 34.29
C VAL A 275 -7.63 -17.82 34.73
N GLN A 276 -7.15 -18.90 34.12
CA GLN A 276 -7.04 -20.18 34.80
C GLN A 276 -5.94 -21.03 34.16
N VAL A 277 -4.82 -21.12 34.87
CA VAL A 277 -3.78 -22.11 34.69
C VAL A 277 -3.71 -22.85 36.03
N ILE A 278 -4.08 -24.13 35.98
CA ILE A 278 -3.69 -25.25 36.86
C ILE A 278 -4.17 -25.18 38.32
N GLY A 279 -4.97 -26.20 38.69
CA GLY A 279 -5.47 -26.49 40.03
C GLY A 279 -6.87 -27.06 39.96
#